data_AF-A0A3M2KTJ9-F1
#
_entry.id   AF-A0A3M2KTJ9-F1
#
_cell.length_a   1.000
_cell.length_b   1.000
_cell.length_c   1.000
_cell.angle_alpha   90.00
_cell.angle_beta   90.00
_cell.angle_gamma   90.00
#
_symmetry.space_group_name_H-M   'P 1'
#
loop_
_entity.id
_entity.type
_entity.pdbx_description
1 polymer ?
#
loop_
_entity_poly.entity_id
_entity_poly.type
_entity_poly.pdbx_seq_one_letter_code
_entity_poly.pdbx_strand_id
1 'polypeptide(L)' 'KGELIGVAFDGNYEAMTSDYQFDEQITRTISVDARYILFVLDKFSGATPLVKELLREGGHTSR' A
#
# COMPACT_ATOMS: atom_id res chain seq x y z
N LYS A 1 11.47 -3.96 -9.53
CA LYS A 1 10.36 -4.93 -9.66
C LYS A 1 9.12 -4.20 -9.17
N GLY A 2 8.12 -3.95 -10.02
CA GLY A 2 6.94 -3.12 -9.69
C GLY A 2 5.96 -3.85 -8.77
N GLU A 3 6.43 -4.28 -7.62
CA GLU A 3 5.68 -5.07 -6.64
C GLU A 3 4.84 -4.17 -5.72
N LEU A 4 3.70 -4.68 -5.26
CA LEU A 4 2.81 -3.94 -4.36
C LEU A 4 3.40 -3.89 -2.94
N ILE A 5 3.90 -2.73 -2.53
CA ILE A 5 4.48 -2.51 -1.19
C ILE A 5 3.56 -1.76 -0.22
N GLY A 6 2.49 -1.16 -0.74
CA GLY A 6 1.54 -0.38 0.04
C GLY A 6 0.46 0.24 -0.83
N VAL A 7 -0.53 0.85 -0.20
CA VAL A 7 -1.66 1.51 -0.86
C VAL A 7 -1.71 2.96 -0.43
N ALA A 8 -1.59 3.88 -1.39
CA ALA A 8 -1.78 5.31 -1.13
C ALA A 8 -3.24 5.57 -0.79
N PHE A 9 -3.50 6.39 0.23
CA PHE A 9 -4.87 6.72 0.63
C PHE A 9 -5.09 8.21 0.91
N ASP A 10 -4.04 8.97 1.28
CA ASP A 10 -4.16 10.40 1.56
C ASP A 10 -2.83 11.12 1.32
N GLY A 11 -2.82 12.44 1.48
CA GLY A 11 -1.62 13.28 1.54
C GLY A 11 -1.49 13.94 2.92
N ASN A 12 -0.30 14.44 3.26
CA ASN A 12 -0.18 15.32 4.41
C ASN A 12 -0.91 16.65 4.18
N TYR A 13 -1.16 17.40 5.24
CA TYR A 13 -1.90 18.67 5.17
C TYR A 13 -1.30 19.66 4.16
N GLU A 14 0.03 19.71 4.08
CA GLU A 14 0.77 20.55 3.15
C GLU A 14 0.57 20.12 1.68
N ALA A 15 0.30 18.85 1.43
CA ALA A 15 -0.02 18.34 0.10
C ALA A 15 -1.39 18.78 -0.42
N MET A 16 -2.27 19.37 0.39
CA MET A 16 -3.59 19.81 -0.11
C MET A 16 -3.50 20.88 -1.21
N THR A 17 -2.37 21.58 -1.31
CA THR A 17 -2.12 22.59 -2.36
C THR A 17 -1.33 22.05 -3.55
N SER A 18 -0.93 20.77 -3.53
CA SER A 18 -0.01 20.20 -4.53
C SER A 18 -0.60 20.14 -5.94
N ASP A 19 -1.93 20.13 -6.06
CA ASP A 19 -2.63 20.17 -7.36
C ASP A 19 -2.42 21.48 -8.11
N TYR A 20 -2.10 22.56 -7.39
CA TYR A 20 -1.77 23.87 -7.96
C TYR A 20 -0.25 24.08 -8.07
N GLN A 21 0.50 23.73 -7.02
CA GLN A 21 1.95 23.81 -6.99
C GLN A 21 2.54 22.69 -6.14
N PHE A 22 3.25 21.78 -6.79
CA PHE A 22 3.95 20.68 -6.12
C PHE A 22 5.28 21.16 -5.53
N ASP A 23 5.53 20.83 -4.26
CA ASP A 23 6.79 21.14 -3.58
C ASP A 23 7.41 19.84 -3.03
N GLU A 24 8.57 19.48 -3.58
CA GLU A 24 9.32 18.27 -3.23
C GLU A 24 9.73 18.21 -1.75
N GLN A 25 9.85 19.35 -1.06
CA GLN A 25 10.29 19.37 0.33
C GLN A 25 9.16 19.03 1.30
N ILE A 26 7.91 19.38 0.96
CA ILE A 26 6.78 19.30 1.90
C ILE A 26 5.64 18.39 1.45
N THR A 27 5.45 18.16 0.15
CA THR A 27 4.36 17.30 -0.35
C THR A 27 4.71 15.83 -0.12
N ARG A 28 3.90 15.12 0.69
CA ARG A 28 4.09 13.71 1.00
C ARG A 28 2.79 12.94 0.86
N THR A 29 2.86 11.81 0.18
CA THR A 29 1.77 10.84 0.14
C THR A 29 1.78 10.00 1.41
N ILE A 30 0.61 9.86 2.02
CA ILE A 30 0.34 8.92 3.11
C ILE A 30 -0.15 7.62 2.48
N SER A 31 0.58 6.54 2.79
CA SER A 31 0.27 5.19 2.31
C SER A 31 0.24 4.21 3.46
N VAL A 32 -0.66 3.23 3.38
CA VAL A 32 -0.64 2.09 4.29
C VAL A 32 0.32 1.03 3.77
N ASP A 33 1.15 0.49 4.66
CA ASP A 33 2.11 -0.57 4.35
C ASP A 33 1.39 -1.91 4.10
N ALA A 34 1.79 -2.63 3.05
CA ALA A 34 1.20 -3.93 2.71
C ALA A 34 1.28 -4.96 3.85
N ARG A 35 2.34 -4.92 4.68
CA ARG A 35 2.49 -5.81 5.84
C ARG A 35 1.45 -5.53 6.91
N TYR A 36 1.08 -4.25 7.08
CA TYR A 36 0.03 -3.88 8.03
C TYR A 36 -1.35 -4.33 7.55
N ILE A 37 -1.61 -4.22 6.24
CA ILE A 37 -2.83 -4.78 5.63
C ILE A 37 -2.90 -6.29 5.90
N LEU A 38 -1.83 -7.03 5.60
CA LEU A 38 -1.78 -8.48 5.85
C LEU A 38 -1.92 -8.82 7.34
N PHE A 39 -1.32 -8.03 8.23
CA PHE A 39 -1.47 -8.19 9.68
C PHE A 39 -2.92 -8.06 10.14
N VAL A 40 -3.64 -7.03 9.68
CA VAL A 40 -5.06 -6.83 10.01
C VAL A 40 -5.89 -7.99 9.45
N LEU A 41 -5.62 -8.42 8.22
CA LEU A 41 -6.32 -9.54 7.59
C LEU A 41 -6.11 -10.88 8.34
N ASP A 42 -4.90 -11.15 8.82
CA ASP A 42 -4.57 -12.39 9.53
C ASP A 42 -4.99 -12.35 11.01
N LYS A 43 -4.59 -11.31 11.74
CA LYS A 43 -4.71 -11.26 13.21
C LYS A 43 -6.00 -10.65 13.71
N PHE A 44 -6.61 -9.74 12.96
CA PHE A 44 -7.80 -9.03 13.41
C PHE A 44 -9.08 -9.60 12.79
N SER A 45 -9.13 -9.78 11.46
CA SER A 45 -10.34 -10.24 10.78
C SER A 45 -10.44 -11.76 10.60
N GLY A 46 -9.36 -12.51 10.82
CA GLY A 46 -9.33 -13.96 10.61
C GLY A 46 -9.52 -14.37 9.14
N ALA A 47 -9.25 -13.47 8.19
CA ALA A 47 -9.44 -13.64 6.75
C ALA A 47 -8.31 -14.47 6.11
N THR A 48 -7.97 -15.61 6.70
CA THR A 48 -6.93 -16.53 6.23
C THR A 48 -7.05 -16.95 4.75
N PRO A 49 -8.26 -17.17 4.18
CA PRO A 49 -8.38 -17.46 2.75
C PRO A 49 -7.89 -16.33 1.85
N LEU A 50 -8.16 -15.07 2.23
CA LEU A 50 -7.76 -13.90 1.47
C LEU A 50 -6.24 -13.67 1.56
N VAL A 51 -5.65 -13.84 2.75
CA VAL A 51 -4.19 -13.76 2.92
C VAL A 51 -3.49 -14.82 2.05
N LYS A 52 -4.03 -16.04 1.97
CA LYS A 52 -3.51 -17.10 1.10
C LYS A 52 -3.65 -16.79 -0.39
N GLU A 53 -4.70 -16.08 -0.80
CA GLU A 53 -4.87 -15.63 -2.18
C GLU A 53 -3.84 -14.56 -2.55
N LEU A 54 -3.67 -13.56 -1.69
CA LEU A 54 -2.72 -12.45 -1.89
C LEU A 54 -1.26 -12.90 -1.90
N LEU A 55 -0.92 -13.93 -1.12
CA LEU A 55 0.45 -14.45 -0.97
C LEU A 55 0.74 -15.68 -1.83
N ARG A 56 -0.25 -16.24 -2.55
CA ARG A 56 -0.04 -17.46 -3.33
C ARG A 56 0.96 -17.21 -4.45
N GLU A 57 2.01 -18.05 -4.51
CA GLU A 57 2.90 -18.14 -5.65
C GLU A 57 2.11 -18.57 -6.90
N GLY A 58 1.71 -17.57 -7.69
CA GLY A 58 1.05 -17.73 -8.97
C GLY A 58 1.24 -16.53 -9.92
N GLY A 59 2.00 -15.51 -9.50
CA GLY A 59 2.33 -14.36 -10.33
C GLY A 59 3.70 -14.53 -11.00
N HIS A 60 3.69 -15.08 -12.22
CA HIS A 60 4.76 -14.99 -13.20
C HIS A 60 6.21 -15.13 -12.68
N THR A 61 6.61 -16.35 -12.34
CA THR A 61 8.02 -16.75 -12.44
C THR A 61 8.37 -16.78 -13.93
N SER A 62 8.95 -15.69 -14.45
CA SER A 62 9.61 -15.74 -15.76
C SER A 62 10.70 -16.80 -15.71
N ARG A 63 10.48 -17.87 -16.49
CA ARG A 63 11.55 -18.42 -17.31
C ARG A 63 11.99 -17.39 -18.34
#